data_AF-A0A2P4XRG1-F1
#
_entry.id   AF-A0A2P4XRG1-F1
#
_cell.length_a   1.000
_cell.length_b   1.000
_cell.length_c   1.000
_cell.angle_alpha   90.00
_cell.angle_beta   90.00
_cell.angle_gamma   90.00
#
_symmetry.space_group_name_H-M   'P 1'
#
loop_
_entity.id
_entity.type
_entity.pdbx_description
1 polymer ?
#
loop_
_entity_poly.entity_id
_entity_poly.type
_entity_poly.pdbx_seq_one_letter_code
_entity_poly.pdbx_strand_id
1 'polypeptide(L)'
;MKSTEASRDLKERVSKYLFRKRVALTTVDINRNKRLGIACEILEIMNQHKIAVSHHAIYPLMRALLLDPPYLNNVDGDQDQQDGQVQIRVECAEDLHMFFSQFPHSLEWNGFALCEAIVASVRAHRADLVDDLFVYALDSGMPIKYAALEQVVVYYYRLGLINDLARVSDIVRALRLNKHIPLGIAVTEIGMAANLRLNRYEEVVMLFEDFSSLDGERRRVLQRRFMLKTVLTAYTHLGRGDEATAIQALLHQNHSTLLDESGSIEGEKTKDDIRLDEVGQDESELVDNSNSDMVGEQERLSLHRFTMSTEDELLPAPTEALAAFEPFVRWLLSASPDDLSCLPEELSSCFEDEIEESDMDNTERFDSTQKAERPPFENSCKARFALAEAEGKLEAAWDQLSCARREWGTLDEKLLRLQDESVENRQHIALLERRIIKLLQDRDLAIAETYTTEMQIQDAEFFKARQQQRRQQQEEEQRKARVASALRKLLLRRSSNESGNSSGNESPAAFATPKYTEKDVQRLHKELADSKVSAAVAKAERDERRHALRRAERRCVELKLQLAQARAEEDDLQVSLQQLTRARRSSVGHLQQISLFSAAALPLQPPPAPTAGLRASTS
;
A
#
# COMPACT_ATOMS: atom_id res chain seq x y z
N MET A 1 -44.13 -0.42 24.01
CA MET A 1 -44.48 -0.29 22.57
C MET A 1 -44.45 -1.67 21.93
N LYS A 2 -45.56 -2.12 21.34
CA LYS A 2 -45.58 -3.39 20.60
C LYS A 2 -44.87 -3.16 19.26
N SER A 3 -43.97 -4.07 18.87
CA SER A 3 -43.19 -3.97 17.62
C SER A 3 -44.08 -3.65 16.41
N THR A 4 -45.35 -4.03 16.41
CA THR A 4 -46.31 -3.80 15.32
C THR A 4 -46.49 -2.32 14.92
N GLU A 5 -46.31 -1.36 15.83
CA GLU A 5 -46.64 0.07 15.60
C GLU A 5 -45.51 0.89 14.96
N ALA A 6 -44.25 0.45 15.07
CA ALA A 6 -43.13 1.21 14.49
C ALA A 6 -43.07 1.08 12.95
N SER A 7 -42.73 2.17 12.27
CA SER A 7 -42.56 2.18 10.81
C SER A 7 -41.49 1.19 10.36
N ARG A 8 -41.68 0.61 9.17
CA ARG A 8 -40.75 -0.38 8.59
C ARG A 8 -39.32 0.15 8.51
N ASP A 9 -39.17 1.41 8.10
CA ASP A 9 -37.87 2.05 7.93
C ASP A 9 -37.15 2.29 9.26
N LEU A 10 -37.90 2.58 10.33
CA LEU A 10 -37.32 2.68 11.67
C LEU A 10 -36.86 1.31 12.17
N LYS A 11 -37.69 0.28 12.02
CA LYS A 11 -37.34 -1.11 12.37
C LYS A 11 -36.08 -1.56 11.64
N GLU A 12 -35.99 -1.29 10.35
CA GLU A 12 -34.84 -1.66 9.53
C GLU A 12 -33.56 -0.96 10.00
N ARG A 13 -33.59 0.36 10.19
CA ARG A 13 -32.43 1.13 10.64
C ARG A 13 -31.96 0.70 12.03
N VAL A 14 -32.88 0.57 12.97
CA VAL A 14 -32.58 0.18 14.36
C VAL A 14 -32.06 -1.24 14.42
N SER A 15 -32.72 -2.20 13.76
CA SER A 15 -32.29 -3.61 13.79
C SER A 15 -30.93 -3.80 13.15
N LYS A 16 -30.67 -3.18 11.99
CA LYS A 16 -29.35 -3.23 11.34
C LYS A 16 -28.25 -2.60 12.20
N TYR A 17 -28.54 -1.48 12.86
CA TYR A 17 -27.58 -0.82 13.76
C TYR A 17 -27.29 -1.68 14.99
N LEU A 18 -28.33 -2.17 15.68
CA LEU A 18 -28.19 -2.99 16.88
C LEU A 18 -27.45 -4.29 16.56
N PHE A 19 -27.83 -4.98 15.48
CA PHE A 19 -27.17 -6.19 15.03
C PHE A 19 -25.68 -5.92 14.77
N ARG A 20 -25.35 -4.90 13.96
CA ARG A 20 -23.96 -4.54 13.67
C ARG A 20 -23.17 -4.22 14.94
N LYS A 21 -23.75 -3.44 15.87
CA LYS A 21 -23.10 -3.05 17.13
C LYS A 21 -22.82 -4.28 18.02
N ARG A 22 -23.79 -5.17 18.16
CA ARG A 22 -23.64 -6.39 18.98
C ARG A 22 -22.58 -7.31 18.44
N VAL A 23 -22.59 -7.53 17.13
CA VAL A 23 -21.67 -8.46 16.49
C VAL A 23 -20.26 -7.88 16.38
N ALA A 24 -20.10 -6.60 16.05
CA ALA A 24 -18.79 -5.95 15.95
C ALA A 24 -18.05 -5.88 17.30
N LEU A 25 -18.79 -5.77 18.41
CA LEU A 25 -18.23 -5.80 19.75
C LEU A 25 -17.93 -7.22 20.23
N THR A 26 -18.12 -8.27 19.44
CA THR A 26 -17.81 -9.65 19.88
C THR A 26 -16.29 -9.87 19.82
N THR A 27 -15.63 -9.55 20.93
CA THR A 27 -14.21 -9.81 21.20
C THR A 27 -14.03 -11.23 21.78
N VAL A 28 -12.78 -11.66 21.97
CA VAL A 28 -12.38 -12.98 22.50
C VAL A 28 -12.80 -13.17 23.99
N ASP A 29 -13.53 -12.23 24.56
CA ASP A 29 -13.88 -12.20 25.98
C ASP A 29 -14.96 -13.23 26.36
N ILE A 30 -15.03 -13.50 27.67
CA ILE A 30 -16.01 -14.37 28.38
C ILE A 30 -17.47 -14.07 27.98
N ASN A 31 -17.75 -12.86 27.48
CA ASN A 31 -19.09 -12.42 27.07
C ASN A 31 -19.47 -12.78 25.62
N ARG A 32 -18.63 -13.51 24.88
CA ARG A 32 -18.90 -13.89 23.48
C ARG A 32 -20.27 -14.55 23.32
N ASN A 33 -20.54 -15.63 24.05
CA ASN A 33 -21.78 -16.41 23.91
C ASN A 33 -23.02 -15.57 24.23
N LYS A 34 -22.93 -14.71 25.25
CA LYS A 34 -24.01 -13.78 25.61
C LYS A 34 -24.26 -12.75 24.50
N ARG A 35 -23.19 -12.19 23.92
CA ARG A 35 -23.30 -11.23 22.80
C ARG A 35 -23.87 -11.89 21.54
N LEU A 36 -23.46 -13.13 21.27
CA LEU A 36 -23.96 -13.92 20.14
C LEU A 36 -25.44 -14.31 20.35
N GLY A 37 -25.84 -14.68 21.56
CA GLY A 37 -27.25 -14.93 21.91
C GLY A 37 -28.13 -13.71 21.62
N ILE A 38 -27.72 -12.53 22.09
CA ILE A 38 -28.43 -11.26 21.79
C ILE A 38 -28.45 -10.99 20.28
N ALA A 39 -27.35 -11.28 19.57
CA ALA A 39 -27.32 -11.11 18.11
C ALA A 39 -28.30 -12.07 17.40
N CYS A 40 -28.48 -13.28 17.90
CA CYS A 40 -29.47 -14.25 17.40
C CYS A 40 -30.89 -13.80 17.67
N GLU A 41 -31.20 -13.27 18.86
CA GLU A 41 -32.51 -12.67 19.17
C GLU A 41 -32.82 -11.52 18.19
N ILE A 42 -31.84 -10.66 17.89
CA ILE A 42 -32.01 -9.60 16.89
C ILE A 42 -32.24 -10.19 15.49
N LEU A 43 -31.54 -11.26 15.11
CA LEU A 43 -31.75 -11.95 13.83
C LEU A 43 -33.14 -12.56 13.73
N GLU A 44 -33.68 -13.14 14.80
CA GLU A 44 -35.05 -13.66 14.85
C GLU A 44 -36.06 -12.54 14.57
N ILE A 45 -35.90 -11.38 15.23
CA ILE A 45 -36.74 -10.20 15.01
C ILE A 45 -36.61 -9.71 13.57
N MET A 46 -35.39 -9.59 13.04
CA MET A 46 -35.15 -9.20 11.65
C MET A 46 -35.82 -10.18 10.67
N ASN A 47 -35.75 -11.49 10.95
CA ASN A 47 -36.28 -12.53 10.09
C ASN A 47 -37.81 -12.53 10.07
N GLN A 48 -38.44 -12.35 11.24
CA GLN A 48 -39.89 -12.16 11.40
C GLN A 48 -40.38 -10.94 10.60
N HIS A 49 -39.60 -9.85 10.59
CA HIS A 49 -39.92 -8.62 9.86
C HIS A 49 -39.39 -8.57 8.41
N LYS A 50 -38.77 -9.65 7.91
CA LYS A 50 -38.16 -9.73 6.56
C LYS A 50 -37.17 -8.60 6.28
N ILE A 51 -36.35 -8.28 7.28
CA ILE A 51 -35.29 -7.27 7.20
C ILE A 51 -33.98 -8.00 6.91
N ALA A 52 -33.38 -7.69 5.76
CA ALA A 52 -32.08 -8.24 5.38
C ALA A 52 -30.95 -7.65 6.24
N VAL A 53 -29.98 -8.48 6.60
CA VAL A 53 -28.75 -8.05 7.28
C VAL A 53 -27.87 -7.25 6.32
N SER A 54 -27.21 -6.22 6.85
CA SER A 54 -26.23 -5.46 6.07
C SER A 54 -25.01 -6.33 5.77
N HIS A 55 -24.50 -6.29 4.54
CA HIS A 55 -23.29 -7.01 4.14
C HIS A 55 -22.08 -6.69 5.04
N HIS A 56 -21.99 -5.47 5.58
CA HIS A 56 -20.94 -5.06 6.53
C HIS A 56 -21.00 -5.79 7.88
N ALA A 57 -22.11 -6.42 8.22
CA ALA A 57 -22.28 -7.16 9.47
C ALA A 57 -22.02 -8.67 9.31
N ILE A 58 -21.90 -9.18 8.07
CA ILE A 58 -21.67 -10.61 7.79
C ILE A 58 -20.27 -11.03 8.26
N TYR A 59 -19.22 -10.29 7.91
CA TYR A 59 -17.87 -10.61 8.38
C TYR A 59 -17.73 -10.60 9.91
N PRO A 60 -18.20 -9.56 10.65
CA PRO A 60 -18.23 -9.60 12.10
C PRO A 60 -18.99 -10.81 12.65
N LEU A 61 -20.09 -11.22 12.00
CA LEU A 61 -20.90 -12.38 12.43
C LEU A 61 -20.11 -13.67 12.28
N MET A 62 -19.49 -13.88 11.11
CA MET A 62 -18.61 -15.02 10.88
C MET A 62 -17.49 -15.07 11.90
N ARG A 63 -16.81 -13.94 12.12
CA ARG A 63 -15.76 -13.86 13.15
C ARG A 63 -16.30 -14.25 14.53
N ALA A 64 -17.46 -13.73 14.93
CA ALA A 64 -18.08 -14.06 16.21
C ALA A 64 -18.46 -15.55 16.32
N LEU A 65 -18.93 -16.17 15.24
CA LEU A 65 -19.27 -17.60 15.18
C LEU A 65 -18.04 -18.52 15.23
N LEU A 66 -16.93 -18.09 14.62
CA LEU A 66 -15.75 -18.92 14.40
C LEU A 66 -14.63 -18.77 15.42
N LEU A 67 -14.71 -17.78 16.32
CA LEU A 67 -13.82 -17.74 17.48
C LEU A 67 -14.03 -19.02 18.30
N ASP A 68 -12.98 -19.56 18.92
CA ASP A 68 -13.16 -20.68 19.84
C ASP A 68 -13.87 -20.19 21.11
N PRO A 69 -14.76 -20.99 21.72
CA PRO A 69 -15.28 -20.66 23.04
C PRO A 69 -14.09 -20.59 24.01
N PRO A 70 -14.04 -19.62 24.94
CA PRO A 70 -13.04 -19.66 25.99
C PRO A 70 -13.15 -21.02 26.69
N TYR A 71 -12.04 -21.73 26.83
CA TYR A 71 -11.98 -22.97 27.60
C TYR A 71 -12.50 -22.65 29.00
N LEU A 72 -13.76 -23.01 29.26
CA LEU A 72 -14.29 -23.08 30.60
C LEU A 72 -13.48 -24.21 31.23
N ASN A 73 -12.38 -23.84 31.91
CA ASN A 73 -11.71 -24.77 32.81
C ASN A 73 -12.81 -25.31 33.70
N ASN A 74 -13.08 -26.61 33.57
CA ASN A 74 -13.97 -27.37 34.43
C ASN A 74 -13.41 -27.28 35.85
N VAL A 75 -13.69 -26.16 36.52
CA VAL A 75 -13.55 -26.06 37.96
C VAL A 75 -14.77 -26.81 38.48
N ASP A 76 -14.53 -28.07 38.80
CA ASP A 76 -15.46 -28.95 39.48
C ASP A 76 -16.12 -28.21 40.66
N GLY A 77 -17.43 -27.97 40.59
CA GLY A 77 -18.22 -27.53 41.73
C GLY A 77 -19.15 -26.36 41.42
N ASP A 78 -20.27 -26.67 40.78
CA ASP A 78 -21.61 -26.06 40.96
C ASP A 78 -22.38 -26.08 39.63
N GLN A 79 -22.99 -27.25 39.35
CA GLN A 79 -23.77 -27.54 38.14
C GLN A 79 -25.21 -27.00 38.17
N ASP A 80 -25.59 -26.24 39.19
CA ASP A 80 -26.98 -25.86 39.40
C ASP A 80 -27.22 -24.41 38.93
N GLN A 81 -27.39 -24.21 37.61
CA GLN A 81 -28.18 -23.13 36.93
C GLN A 81 -27.68 -22.72 35.51
N GLN A 82 -27.20 -23.64 34.67
CA GLN A 82 -27.07 -23.36 33.22
C GLN A 82 -28.36 -23.75 32.47
N ASP A 83 -29.48 -23.12 32.82
CA ASP A 83 -30.71 -23.26 32.05
C ASP A 83 -30.63 -22.40 30.78
N GLY A 84 -30.46 -23.06 29.63
CA GLY A 84 -30.96 -22.59 28.33
C GLY A 84 -30.04 -21.76 27.43
N GLN A 85 -28.76 -21.51 27.78
CA GLN A 85 -27.86 -20.82 26.83
C GLN A 85 -27.41 -21.76 25.72
N VAL A 86 -28.01 -21.61 24.53
CA VAL A 86 -27.64 -22.33 23.30
C VAL A 86 -26.19 -22.00 22.95
N GLN A 87 -25.31 -22.98 23.13
CA GLN A 87 -23.91 -22.87 22.73
C GLN A 87 -23.81 -23.11 21.21
N ILE A 88 -23.71 -22.03 20.44
CA ILE A 88 -23.51 -22.13 18.99
C ILE A 88 -22.04 -22.48 18.75
N ARG A 89 -21.78 -23.73 18.36
CA ARG A 89 -20.46 -24.21 17.95
C ARG A 89 -20.49 -24.51 16.45
N VAL A 90 -19.49 -24.03 15.75
CA VAL A 90 -19.28 -24.28 14.32
C VAL A 90 -18.06 -25.18 14.19
N GLU A 91 -18.26 -26.40 13.71
CA GLU A 91 -17.20 -27.38 13.46
C GLU A 91 -16.92 -27.52 11.97
N CYS A 92 -17.94 -27.49 11.13
CA CYS A 92 -17.80 -27.63 9.68
C CYS A 92 -18.58 -26.56 8.87
N ALA A 93 -18.46 -26.62 7.54
CA ALA A 93 -19.17 -25.71 6.63
C ALA A 93 -20.69 -25.89 6.69
N GLU A 94 -21.17 -27.12 6.90
CA GLU A 94 -22.59 -27.43 7.03
C GLU A 94 -23.22 -26.74 8.24
N ASP A 95 -22.50 -26.59 9.35
CA ASP A 95 -23.00 -25.89 10.54
C ASP A 95 -23.28 -24.42 10.25
N LEU A 96 -22.41 -23.75 9.48
CA LEU A 96 -22.64 -22.38 9.03
C LEU A 96 -23.84 -22.28 8.09
N HIS A 97 -23.95 -23.21 7.16
CA HIS A 97 -25.09 -23.26 6.25
C HIS A 97 -26.41 -23.49 7.02
N MET A 98 -26.40 -24.39 8.00
CA MET A 98 -27.55 -24.64 8.88
C MET A 98 -27.91 -23.41 9.71
N PHE A 99 -26.91 -22.70 10.25
CA PHE A 99 -27.13 -21.44 10.96
C PHE A 99 -27.78 -20.39 10.04
N PHE A 100 -27.30 -20.24 8.81
CA PHE A 100 -27.90 -19.32 7.83
C PHE A 100 -29.33 -19.71 7.46
N SER A 101 -29.59 -21.02 7.35
CA SER A 101 -30.90 -21.57 7.01
C SER A 101 -31.96 -21.34 8.10
N GLN A 102 -31.54 -21.06 9.34
CA GLN A 102 -32.47 -20.68 10.43
C GLN A 102 -33.06 -19.28 10.22
N PHE A 103 -32.39 -18.41 9.44
CA PHE A 103 -32.79 -17.01 9.24
C PHE A 103 -32.96 -16.65 7.74
N PRO A 104 -33.79 -17.37 6.96
CA PRO A 104 -33.80 -17.31 5.50
C PRO A 104 -34.26 -15.95 4.92
N HIS A 105 -34.94 -15.11 5.69
CA HIS A 105 -35.36 -13.78 5.24
C HIS A 105 -34.37 -12.67 5.61
N SER A 106 -33.42 -12.96 6.50
CA SER A 106 -32.43 -11.99 6.99
C SER A 106 -31.02 -12.29 6.54
N LEU A 107 -30.67 -13.56 6.45
CA LEU A 107 -29.36 -14.05 6.02
C LEU A 107 -29.53 -14.84 4.72
N GLU A 108 -28.61 -14.62 3.80
CA GLU A 108 -28.53 -15.37 2.55
C GLU A 108 -27.17 -16.07 2.49
N TRP A 109 -27.17 -17.40 2.38
CA TRP A 109 -25.94 -18.14 2.15
C TRP A 109 -25.58 -18.08 0.67
N ASN A 110 -24.68 -17.16 0.34
CA ASN A 110 -24.21 -16.91 -1.02
C ASN A 110 -22.68 -16.87 -1.06
N GLY A 111 -22.10 -16.75 -2.27
CA GLY A 111 -20.64 -16.70 -2.44
C GLY A 111 -19.95 -15.56 -1.66
N PHE A 112 -20.66 -14.46 -1.37
CA PHE A 112 -20.12 -13.40 -0.51
C PHE A 112 -20.01 -13.86 0.95
N ALA A 113 -21.09 -14.40 1.53
CA ALA A 113 -21.08 -14.91 2.90
C ALA A 113 -20.03 -16.02 3.09
N LEU A 114 -19.91 -16.92 2.11
CA LEU A 114 -18.87 -17.96 2.08
C LEU A 114 -17.46 -17.36 2.07
N CYS A 115 -17.19 -16.35 1.25
CA CYS A 115 -15.88 -15.68 1.23
C CYS A 115 -15.56 -15.00 2.58
N GLU A 116 -16.54 -14.34 3.20
CA GLU A 116 -16.35 -13.75 4.53
C GLU A 116 -16.14 -14.81 5.61
N ALA A 117 -16.78 -15.98 5.49
CA ALA A 117 -16.54 -17.13 6.36
C ALA A 117 -15.10 -17.63 6.21
N ILE A 118 -14.62 -17.83 4.98
CA ILE A 118 -13.21 -18.24 4.71
C ILE A 118 -12.22 -17.25 5.33
N VAL A 119 -12.42 -15.94 5.11
CA VAL A 119 -11.53 -14.91 5.67
C VAL A 119 -11.59 -14.90 7.20
N ALA A 120 -12.78 -15.07 7.79
CA ALA A 120 -12.93 -15.18 9.23
C ALA A 120 -12.25 -16.44 9.80
N SER A 121 -12.36 -17.61 9.14
CA SER A 121 -11.66 -18.85 9.52
C SER A 121 -10.14 -18.67 9.49
N VAL A 122 -9.62 -18.04 8.44
CA VAL A 122 -8.19 -17.69 8.33
C VAL A 122 -7.74 -16.84 9.53
N ARG A 123 -8.52 -15.82 9.90
CA ARG A 123 -8.18 -14.95 11.05
C ARG A 123 -8.39 -15.62 12.41
N ALA A 124 -9.24 -16.63 12.49
CA ALA A 124 -9.43 -17.47 13.66
C ALA A 124 -8.38 -18.60 13.75
N HIS A 125 -7.46 -18.70 12.77
CA HIS A 125 -6.46 -19.76 12.67
C HIS A 125 -7.06 -21.18 12.59
N ARG A 126 -8.26 -21.32 12.02
CA ARG A 126 -8.96 -22.61 11.83
C ARG A 126 -8.71 -23.17 10.43
N ALA A 127 -7.54 -23.78 10.23
CA ALA A 127 -7.14 -24.38 8.94
C ALA A 127 -8.06 -25.53 8.50
N ASP A 128 -8.52 -26.33 9.47
CA ASP A 128 -9.53 -27.39 9.30
C ASP A 128 -10.78 -26.85 8.60
N LEU A 129 -11.35 -25.77 9.13
CA LEU A 129 -12.57 -25.19 8.58
C LEU A 129 -12.34 -24.47 7.25
N VAL A 130 -11.15 -23.90 7.01
CA VAL A 130 -10.81 -23.33 5.70
C VAL A 130 -10.86 -24.41 4.64
N ASP A 131 -10.27 -25.58 4.88
CA ASP A 131 -10.31 -26.71 3.93
C ASP A 131 -11.74 -27.15 3.67
N ASP A 132 -12.55 -27.34 4.72
CA ASP A 132 -13.95 -27.75 4.60
C ASP A 132 -14.79 -26.74 3.81
N LEU A 133 -14.57 -25.44 4.02
CA LEU A 133 -15.27 -24.37 3.28
C LEU A 133 -14.89 -24.36 1.79
N PHE A 134 -13.65 -24.71 1.43
CA PHE A 134 -13.25 -24.84 0.03
C PHE A 134 -13.89 -26.06 -0.64
N VAL A 135 -13.91 -27.21 0.05
CA VAL A 135 -14.60 -28.41 -0.45
C VAL A 135 -16.07 -28.10 -0.66
N TYR A 136 -16.72 -27.50 0.33
CA TYR A 136 -18.12 -27.06 0.24
C TYR A 136 -18.35 -26.11 -0.94
N ALA A 137 -17.45 -25.14 -1.15
CA ALA A 137 -17.53 -24.18 -2.25
C ALA A 137 -17.52 -24.88 -3.62
N LEU A 138 -16.61 -25.84 -3.79
CA LEU A 138 -16.44 -26.59 -5.03
C LEU A 138 -17.64 -27.50 -5.28
N ASP A 139 -18.09 -28.24 -4.27
CA ASP A 139 -19.23 -29.16 -4.35
C ASP A 139 -20.55 -28.41 -4.63
N SER A 140 -20.71 -27.23 -4.04
CA SER A 140 -21.89 -26.38 -4.22
C SER A 140 -21.81 -25.47 -5.46
N GLY A 141 -20.68 -25.47 -6.19
CA GLY A 141 -20.45 -24.56 -7.31
C GLY A 141 -20.47 -23.07 -6.93
N MET A 142 -20.13 -22.73 -5.68
CA MET A 142 -20.11 -21.35 -5.21
C MET A 142 -18.81 -20.64 -5.61
N PRO A 143 -18.88 -19.41 -6.15
CA PRO A 143 -17.69 -18.68 -6.56
C PRO A 143 -16.92 -18.14 -5.35
N ILE A 144 -15.62 -18.42 -5.31
CA ILE A 144 -14.69 -17.83 -4.34
C ILE A 144 -14.03 -16.60 -4.96
N LYS A 145 -14.08 -15.46 -4.25
CA LYS A 145 -13.43 -14.23 -4.67
C LYS A 145 -11.92 -14.35 -4.54
N TYR A 146 -11.20 -13.76 -5.50
CA TYR A 146 -9.73 -13.71 -5.50
C TYR A 146 -9.13 -13.15 -4.20
N ALA A 147 -9.75 -12.11 -3.62
CA ALA A 147 -9.27 -11.53 -2.36
C ALA A 147 -9.28 -12.53 -1.20
N ALA A 148 -10.27 -13.43 -1.13
CA ALA A 148 -10.31 -14.49 -0.11
C ALA A 148 -9.23 -15.54 -0.37
N LEU A 149 -9.03 -15.94 -1.63
CA LEU A 149 -7.95 -16.84 -2.04
C LEU A 149 -6.57 -16.31 -1.68
N GLU A 150 -6.33 -15.01 -1.88
CA GLU A 150 -5.08 -14.36 -1.51
C GLU A 150 -4.82 -14.45 0.01
N GLN A 151 -5.84 -14.21 0.84
CA GLN A 151 -5.72 -14.36 2.30
C GLN A 151 -5.39 -15.80 2.71
N VAL A 152 -6.00 -16.79 2.06
CA VAL A 152 -5.77 -18.22 2.30
C VAL A 152 -4.35 -18.64 1.90
N VAL A 153 -3.88 -18.18 0.74
CA VAL A 153 -2.50 -18.42 0.28
C VAL A 153 -1.49 -17.83 1.26
N VAL A 154 -1.70 -16.59 1.71
CA VAL A 154 -0.84 -15.95 2.72
C VAL A 154 -0.87 -16.74 4.03
N TYR A 155 -2.05 -17.19 4.45
CA TYR A 155 -2.24 -17.94 5.69
C TYR A 155 -1.48 -19.27 5.68
N TYR A 156 -1.70 -20.13 4.68
CA TYR A 156 -1.00 -21.41 4.57
C TYR A 156 0.52 -21.23 4.41
N TYR A 157 0.96 -20.20 3.68
CA TYR A 157 2.39 -19.90 3.60
C TYR A 157 3.00 -19.55 4.96
N ARG A 158 2.26 -18.80 5.79
CA ARG A 158 2.71 -18.40 7.15
C ARG A 158 2.79 -19.57 8.12
N LEU A 159 1.92 -20.57 8.00
CA LEU A 159 2.01 -21.79 8.81
C LEU A 159 3.34 -22.53 8.55
N GLY A 160 3.80 -22.51 7.30
CA GLY A 160 5.16 -22.92 6.94
C GLY A 160 5.44 -24.42 7.03
N LEU A 161 4.43 -25.26 7.32
CA LEU A 161 4.55 -26.71 7.27
C LEU A 161 4.64 -27.18 5.81
N ILE A 162 5.34 -28.29 5.57
CA ILE A 162 5.55 -28.82 4.20
C ILE A 162 4.22 -29.07 3.48
N ASN A 163 3.24 -29.62 4.19
CA ASN A 163 1.91 -29.88 3.64
C ASN A 163 1.18 -28.58 3.26
N ASP A 164 1.33 -27.52 4.07
CA ASP A 164 0.71 -26.21 3.80
C ASP A 164 1.37 -25.52 2.61
N LEU A 165 2.70 -25.62 2.49
CA LEU A 165 3.42 -25.13 1.32
C LEU A 165 3.00 -25.88 0.05
N ALA A 166 2.76 -27.20 0.15
CA ALA A 166 2.25 -27.99 -0.97
C ALA A 166 0.85 -27.53 -1.38
N ARG A 167 -0.04 -27.25 -0.41
CA ARG A 167 -1.37 -26.68 -0.68
C ARG A 167 -1.27 -25.32 -1.36
N VAL A 168 -0.37 -24.44 -0.91
CA VAL A 168 -0.12 -23.15 -1.57
C VAL A 168 0.31 -23.36 -3.02
N SER A 169 1.26 -24.27 -3.27
CA SER A 169 1.71 -24.63 -4.61
C SER A 169 0.55 -25.10 -5.49
N ASP A 170 -0.32 -25.97 -4.97
CA ASP A 170 -1.47 -26.51 -5.70
C ASP A 170 -2.53 -25.44 -5.99
N ILE A 171 -2.84 -24.56 -5.04
CA ILE A 171 -3.76 -23.43 -5.23
C ILE A 171 -3.22 -22.48 -6.31
N VAL A 172 -1.95 -22.09 -6.20
CA VAL A 172 -1.31 -21.18 -7.17
C VAL A 172 -1.27 -21.80 -8.56
N ARG A 173 -0.98 -23.10 -8.66
CA ARG A 173 -1.03 -23.85 -9.92
C ARG A 173 -2.43 -23.89 -10.51
N ALA A 174 -3.46 -24.14 -9.70
CA ALA A 174 -4.86 -24.12 -10.16
C ALA A 174 -5.27 -22.74 -10.68
N LEU A 175 -4.85 -21.67 -9.99
CA LEU A 175 -5.08 -20.29 -10.43
C LEU A 175 -4.37 -19.97 -11.74
N ARG A 176 -3.11 -20.39 -11.89
CA ARG A 176 -2.34 -20.24 -13.13
C ARG A 176 -3.00 -20.91 -14.33
N LEU A 177 -3.56 -22.11 -14.13
CA LEU A 177 -4.24 -22.85 -15.19
C LEU A 177 -5.60 -22.23 -15.56
N ASN A 178 -6.18 -21.40 -14.70
CA ASN A 178 -7.45 -20.73 -14.94
C ASN A 178 -7.26 -19.43 -15.72
N LYS A 179 -7.58 -19.45 -17.02
CA LYS A 179 -7.45 -18.29 -17.93
C LYS A 179 -8.31 -17.08 -17.56
N HIS A 180 -9.34 -17.26 -16.74
CA HIS A 180 -10.28 -16.20 -16.39
C HIS A 180 -9.86 -15.37 -15.17
N ILE A 181 -8.90 -15.87 -14.39
CA ILE A 181 -8.46 -15.22 -13.15
C ILE A 181 -6.99 -14.83 -13.32
N PRO A 182 -6.68 -13.53 -13.47
CA PRO A 182 -5.29 -13.11 -13.54
C PRO A 182 -4.61 -13.35 -12.19
N LEU A 183 -3.49 -14.08 -12.21
CA LEU A 183 -2.68 -14.26 -11.03
C LEU A 183 -2.10 -12.90 -10.60
N GLY A 184 -2.30 -12.51 -9.35
CA GLY A 184 -1.76 -11.28 -8.79
C GLY A 184 -0.31 -11.45 -8.33
N ILE A 185 0.46 -10.36 -8.35
CA ILE A 185 1.91 -10.40 -8.08
C ILE A 185 2.25 -11.00 -6.71
N ALA A 186 1.46 -10.71 -5.66
CA ALA A 186 1.70 -11.22 -4.32
C ALA A 186 1.50 -12.75 -4.23
N VAL A 187 0.46 -13.27 -4.88
CA VAL A 187 0.19 -14.71 -4.93
C VAL A 187 1.25 -15.44 -5.74
N THR A 188 1.72 -14.85 -6.85
CA THR A 188 2.87 -15.38 -7.61
C THR A 188 4.14 -15.40 -6.77
N GLU A 189 4.43 -14.32 -6.05
CA GLU A 189 5.61 -14.19 -5.21
C GLU A 189 5.63 -15.27 -4.11
N ILE A 190 4.50 -15.43 -3.41
CA ILE A 190 4.32 -16.47 -2.38
C ILE A 190 4.39 -17.87 -2.99
N GLY A 191 3.77 -18.08 -4.17
CA GLY A 191 3.82 -19.35 -4.88
C GLY A 191 5.24 -19.74 -5.31
N MET A 192 6.03 -18.78 -5.79
CA MET A 192 7.44 -18.99 -6.11
C MET A 192 8.24 -19.34 -4.85
N ALA A 193 8.03 -18.63 -3.74
CA ALA A 193 8.70 -18.90 -2.48
C ALA A 193 8.36 -20.29 -1.92
N ALA A 194 7.07 -20.66 -1.94
CA ALA A 194 6.61 -21.98 -1.50
C ALA A 194 7.21 -23.10 -2.36
N ASN A 195 7.21 -22.96 -3.69
CA ASN A 195 7.80 -23.95 -4.59
C ASN A 195 9.32 -24.04 -4.44
N LEU A 196 10.01 -22.92 -4.19
CA LEU A 196 11.44 -22.93 -3.89
C LEU A 196 11.74 -23.74 -2.62
N ARG A 197 10.96 -23.53 -1.54
CA ARG A 197 11.11 -24.27 -0.28
C ARG A 197 10.78 -25.76 -0.41
N LEU A 198 9.93 -26.13 -1.37
CA LEU A 198 9.63 -27.52 -1.72
C LEU A 198 10.63 -28.12 -2.72
N ASN A 199 11.68 -27.39 -3.11
CA ASN A 199 12.63 -27.78 -4.16
C ASN A 199 11.98 -28.09 -5.52
N ARG A 200 10.81 -27.49 -5.81
CA ARG A 200 10.09 -27.60 -7.07
C ARG A 200 10.54 -26.47 -8.02
N TYR A 201 11.81 -26.48 -8.40
CA TYR A 201 12.44 -25.40 -9.18
C TYR A 201 11.77 -25.16 -10.54
N GLU A 202 11.25 -26.22 -11.18
CA GLU A 202 10.52 -26.13 -12.44
C GLU A 202 9.25 -25.27 -12.32
N GLU A 203 8.49 -25.45 -11.24
CA GLU A 203 7.28 -24.66 -10.97
C GLU A 203 7.64 -23.19 -10.66
N VAL A 204 8.77 -22.94 -9.99
CA VAL A 204 9.27 -21.57 -9.76
C VAL A 204 9.55 -20.86 -11.09
N VAL A 205 10.26 -21.53 -12.00
CA VAL A 205 10.58 -20.99 -13.33
C VAL A 205 9.31 -20.77 -14.15
N MET A 206 8.41 -21.75 -14.20
CA MET A 206 7.14 -21.60 -14.93
C MET A 206 6.32 -20.42 -14.40
N LEU A 207 6.20 -20.27 -13.07
CA LEU A 207 5.47 -19.14 -12.49
C LEU A 207 6.10 -17.79 -12.85
N PHE A 208 7.43 -17.71 -12.84
CA PHE A 208 8.15 -16.50 -13.20
C PHE A 208 8.00 -16.16 -14.69
N GLU A 209 8.20 -17.13 -15.58
CA GLU A 209 8.12 -16.95 -17.03
C GLU A 209 6.69 -16.60 -17.46
N ASP A 210 5.69 -17.36 -16.98
CA ASP A 210 4.28 -17.12 -17.28
C ASP A 210 3.86 -15.72 -16.83
N PHE A 211 4.18 -15.34 -15.59
CA PHE A 211 3.82 -14.01 -15.10
C PHE A 211 4.57 -12.90 -15.83
N SER A 212 5.86 -13.09 -16.13
CA SER A 212 6.66 -12.11 -16.88
C SER A 212 6.11 -11.91 -18.29
N SER A 213 5.57 -12.96 -18.91
CA SER A 213 4.91 -12.86 -20.22
C SER A 213 3.57 -12.11 -20.15
N LEU A 214 2.80 -12.30 -19.08
CA LEU A 214 1.48 -11.67 -18.86
C LEU A 214 1.58 -10.21 -18.38
N ASP A 215 2.59 -9.86 -17.59
CA ASP A 215 2.77 -8.51 -17.02
C ASP A 215 3.27 -7.48 -18.08
N GLY A 216 3.62 -7.94 -19.29
CA GLY A 216 3.84 -7.13 -20.47
C GLY A 216 4.82 -5.97 -20.28
N GLU A 217 4.38 -4.75 -20.66
CA GLU A 217 5.19 -3.53 -20.60
C GLU A 217 5.48 -3.02 -19.18
N ARG A 218 4.69 -3.45 -18.18
CA ARG A 218 4.81 -2.92 -16.80
C ARG A 218 6.05 -3.48 -16.08
N ARG A 219 6.54 -4.66 -16.49
CA ARG A 219 7.79 -5.29 -16.01
C ARG A 219 7.94 -5.26 -14.48
N ARG A 220 6.84 -5.38 -13.71
CA ARG A 220 6.85 -5.23 -12.24
C ARG A 220 7.60 -6.38 -11.59
N VAL A 221 7.55 -7.57 -12.17
CA VAL A 221 8.36 -8.72 -11.73
C VAL A 221 9.85 -8.45 -11.86
N LEU A 222 10.28 -7.80 -12.94
CA LEU A 222 11.70 -7.46 -13.17
C LEU A 222 12.21 -6.36 -12.23
N GLN A 223 11.32 -5.71 -11.47
CA GLN A 223 11.67 -4.75 -10.43
C GLN A 223 11.68 -5.38 -9.02
N ARG A 224 11.08 -6.57 -8.86
CA ARG A 224 10.98 -7.26 -7.56
C ARG A 224 12.22 -8.10 -7.31
N ARG A 225 13.13 -7.56 -6.49
CA ARG A 225 14.37 -8.22 -6.09
C ARG A 225 14.16 -9.63 -5.54
N PHE A 226 13.11 -9.84 -4.74
CA PHE A 226 12.80 -11.15 -4.16
C PHE A 226 12.52 -12.18 -5.25
N MET A 227 11.56 -11.92 -6.15
CA MET A 227 11.23 -12.82 -7.27
C MET A 227 12.45 -13.12 -8.16
N LEU A 228 13.27 -12.11 -8.44
CA LEU A 228 14.51 -12.27 -9.23
C LEU A 228 15.54 -13.18 -8.52
N LYS A 229 15.72 -13.05 -7.20
CA LYS A 229 16.60 -13.95 -6.43
C LYS A 229 16.06 -15.38 -6.40
N THR A 230 14.76 -15.53 -6.22
CA THR A 230 14.08 -16.83 -6.20
C THR A 230 14.21 -17.55 -7.53
N VAL A 231 13.98 -16.86 -8.66
CA VAL A 231 14.14 -17.47 -9.99
C VAL A 231 15.61 -17.71 -10.36
N LEU A 232 16.54 -16.83 -9.95
CA LEU A 232 17.98 -17.05 -10.13
C LEU A 232 18.41 -18.37 -9.49
N THR A 233 17.98 -18.59 -8.25
CA THR A 233 18.25 -19.83 -7.51
C THR A 233 17.70 -21.04 -8.28
N ALA A 234 16.46 -20.95 -8.76
CA ALA A 234 15.84 -22.02 -9.55
C ALA A 234 16.57 -22.29 -10.87
N TYR A 235 16.96 -21.27 -11.64
CA TYR A 235 17.73 -21.45 -12.89
C TYR A 235 19.09 -22.08 -12.65
N THR A 236 19.80 -21.67 -11.60
CA THR A 236 21.10 -22.27 -11.22
C THR A 236 20.94 -23.75 -10.87
N HIS A 237 19.92 -24.12 -10.10
CA HIS A 237 19.66 -25.52 -9.76
C HIS A 237 19.24 -26.38 -10.96
N LEU A 238 18.56 -25.79 -11.95
CA LEU A 238 18.18 -26.47 -13.19
C LEU A 238 19.28 -26.52 -14.25
N GLY A 239 20.45 -25.91 -14.01
CA GLY A 239 21.54 -25.84 -14.98
C GLY A 239 21.29 -24.90 -16.17
N ARG A 240 20.32 -23.98 -16.04
CA ARG A 240 19.99 -22.96 -17.06
C ARG A 240 20.89 -21.72 -16.89
N GLY A 241 22.17 -21.90 -17.24
CA GLY A 241 23.25 -20.94 -16.95
C GLY A 241 23.11 -19.59 -17.66
N ASP A 242 22.63 -19.59 -18.91
CA ASP A 242 22.44 -18.37 -19.69
C ASP A 242 21.34 -17.49 -19.08
N GLU A 243 20.21 -18.10 -18.70
CA GLU A 243 19.10 -17.44 -18.03
C GLU A 243 19.48 -16.96 -16.63
N ALA A 244 20.22 -17.77 -15.87
CA ALA A 244 20.76 -17.36 -14.57
C ALA A 244 21.65 -16.11 -14.71
N THR A 245 22.54 -16.09 -15.71
CA THR A 245 23.41 -14.94 -16.01
C THR A 245 22.60 -13.70 -16.39
N ALA A 246 21.53 -13.86 -17.18
CA ALA A 246 20.63 -12.76 -17.53
C ALA A 246 19.90 -12.19 -16.30
N ILE A 247 19.38 -13.03 -15.42
CA ILE A 247 18.73 -12.60 -14.17
C ILE A 247 19.73 -11.91 -13.23
N GLN A 248 20.96 -12.43 -13.15
CA GLN A 248 22.03 -11.81 -12.36
C GLN A 248 22.38 -10.41 -12.89
N ALA A 249 22.47 -10.22 -14.20
CA ALA A 249 22.65 -8.91 -14.81
C ALA A 249 21.51 -7.93 -14.47
N LEU A 250 20.26 -8.40 -14.48
CA LEU A 250 19.09 -7.60 -14.07
C LEU A 250 19.14 -7.21 -12.59
N LEU A 251 19.54 -8.13 -11.71
CA LEU A 251 19.73 -7.84 -10.29
C LEU A 251 20.83 -6.78 -10.08
N HIS A 252 21.94 -6.86 -10.82
CA HIS A 252 22.99 -5.84 -10.77
C HIS A 252 22.53 -4.48 -11.29
N GLN A 253 21.73 -4.44 -12.36
CA GLN A 253 21.17 -3.19 -12.90
C GLN A 253 20.23 -2.48 -11.90
N ASN A 254 19.44 -3.26 -11.16
CA ASN A 254 18.58 -2.73 -10.10
C ASN A 254 19.37 -2.30 -8.85
N HIS A 255 20.59 -2.83 -8.65
CA HIS A 255 21.48 -2.44 -7.56
C HIS A 255 22.32 -1.20 -7.88
N SER A 256 22.83 -1.07 -9.10
CA SER A 256 23.62 0.11 -9.51
C SER A 256 22.77 1.38 -9.56
N THR A 257 21.45 1.26 -9.76
CA THR A 257 20.55 2.42 -9.65
C THR A 257 20.31 2.91 -8.21
N LEU A 258 20.68 2.13 -7.20
CA LEU A 258 20.48 2.45 -5.77
C LEU A 258 21.79 2.75 -5.02
N LEU A 259 22.95 2.29 -5.50
CA LEU A 259 24.23 2.38 -4.77
C LEU A 259 25.35 3.20 -5.44
N ASP A 260 25.18 3.71 -6.67
CA ASP A 260 26.20 4.57 -7.32
C ASP A 260 26.16 6.05 -6.86
N GLU A 261 25.59 6.35 -5.69
CA GLU A 261 25.59 7.70 -5.10
C GLU A 261 26.40 7.82 -3.79
N SER A 262 27.26 6.84 -3.46
CA SER A 262 28.21 6.98 -2.37
C SER A 262 29.65 6.64 -2.77
N GLY A 263 30.39 7.68 -3.16
CA GLY A 263 31.77 7.91 -2.74
C GLY A 263 32.84 6.89 -3.16
N SER A 264 33.43 7.13 -4.34
CA SER A 264 34.80 6.75 -4.64
C SER A 264 35.78 7.40 -3.65
N ILE A 265 36.45 6.60 -2.81
CA ILE A 265 37.74 6.94 -2.19
C ILE A 265 38.67 5.72 -2.24
N GLU A 266 39.67 5.85 -3.11
CA GLU A 266 41.05 5.33 -3.05
C GLU A 266 41.33 3.82 -2.91
N GLY A 267 41.58 3.23 -4.09
CA GLY A 267 42.78 2.48 -4.45
C GLY A 267 43.57 1.71 -3.39
N GLU A 268 43.61 0.39 -3.53
CA GLU A 268 44.84 -0.36 -3.32
C GLU A 268 44.91 -1.59 -4.24
N LYS A 269 46.14 -1.84 -4.70
CA LYS A 269 46.55 -2.84 -5.68
C LYS A 269 46.21 -4.25 -5.22
N THR A 270 45.80 -5.10 -6.17
CA THR A 270 46.38 -6.44 -6.32
C THR A 270 46.20 -6.90 -7.76
N LYS A 271 47.32 -6.98 -8.46
CA LYS A 271 47.54 -8.01 -9.48
C LYS A 271 47.35 -9.35 -8.79
N ASP A 272 46.58 -10.25 -9.39
CA ASP A 272 47.11 -11.57 -9.76
C ASP A 272 46.17 -12.25 -10.76
N ASP A 273 46.82 -12.85 -11.76
CA ASP A 273 46.27 -13.62 -12.86
C ASP A 273 45.44 -14.81 -12.38
N ILE A 274 44.34 -15.13 -13.06
CA ILE A 274 43.88 -16.53 -13.17
C ILE A 274 43.51 -16.83 -14.62
N ARG A 275 44.45 -17.56 -15.25
CA ARG A 275 44.25 -18.38 -16.43
C ARG A 275 43.20 -19.46 -16.16
N LEU A 276 42.40 -19.73 -17.18
CA LEU A 276 41.75 -21.02 -17.41
C LEU A 276 42.81 -22.12 -17.45
N ASP A 277 42.62 -23.19 -16.67
CA ASP A 277 42.69 -24.57 -17.17
C ASP A 277 42.22 -25.59 -16.12
N GLU A 278 41.75 -26.71 -16.66
CA GLU A 278 40.99 -27.82 -16.09
C GLU A 278 41.76 -28.80 -15.17
N VAL A 279 40.96 -29.52 -14.36
CA VAL A 279 41.14 -30.88 -13.80
C VAL A 279 42.04 -31.06 -12.56
N GLY A 280 41.42 -31.60 -11.50
CA GLY A 280 42.09 -32.32 -10.42
C GLY A 280 41.18 -32.59 -9.21
N GLN A 281 40.80 -33.85 -9.01
CA GLN A 281 40.14 -34.38 -7.81
C GLN A 281 40.97 -34.11 -6.55
N ASP A 282 40.33 -33.73 -5.44
CA ASP A 282 40.39 -34.54 -4.20
C ASP A 282 39.42 -34.00 -3.12
N GLU A 283 38.91 -34.96 -2.36
CA GLU A 283 38.06 -34.79 -1.19
C GLU A 283 38.81 -34.09 -0.03
N SER A 284 38.13 -33.19 0.71
CA SER A 284 38.10 -33.19 2.18
C SER A 284 37.39 -31.94 2.73
N GLU A 285 36.55 -32.17 3.73
CA GLU A 285 36.23 -31.30 4.87
C GLU A 285 35.36 -30.04 4.68
N LEU A 286 34.08 -30.24 5.00
CA LEU A 286 33.36 -29.57 6.11
C LEU A 286 33.66 -28.09 6.34
N VAL A 287 32.84 -27.22 5.73
CA VAL A 287 32.54 -25.90 6.29
C VAL A 287 31.03 -25.70 6.27
N ASP A 288 30.44 -25.81 7.45
CA ASP A 288 29.07 -25.37 7.77
C ASP A 288 28.90 -23.90 7.41
N ASN A 289 28.25 -23.61 6.29
CA ASN A 289 27.78 -22.26 5.96
C ASN A 289 26.30 -22.12 6.32
N SER A 290 26.09 -21.79 7.59
CA SER A 290 24.83 -21.29 8.14
C SER A 290 24.48 -19.92 7.55
N ASN A 291 23.95 -19.90 6.32
CA ASN A 291 23.38 -18.70 5.65
C ASN A 291 21.88 -18.85 5.34
N SER A 292 21.21 -19.83 5.94
CA SER A 292 19.79 -20.13 5.69
C SER A 292 18.79 -19.11 6.27
N ASP A 293 19.20 -18.26 7.21
CA ASP A 293 18.27 -17.39 7.96
C ASP A 293 18.03 -16.00 7.33
N MET A 294 18.94 -15.53 6.48
CA MET A 294 18.84 -14.19 5.87
C MET A 294 17.70 -14.07 4.85
N VAL A 295 17.24 -15.18 4.26
CA VAL A 295 16.10 -15.18 3.34
C VAL A 295 14.77 -15.05 4.11
N GLY A 296 14.66 -15.67 5.28
CA GLY A 296 13.45 -15.64 6.11
C GLY A 296 13.12 -14.25 6.66
N GLU A 297 14.11 -13.43 7.01
CA GLU A 297 13.87 -12.07 7.50
C GLU A 297 13.41 -11.10 6.41
N GLN A 298 13.99 -11.19 5.20
CA GLN A 298 13.55 -10.37 4.07
C GLN A 298 12.11 -10.72 3.64
N GLU A 299 11.72 -12.00 3.75
CA GLU A 299 10.34 -12.49 3.53
C GLU A 299 9.36 -11.97 4.60
N ARG A 300 9.77 -11.96 5.87
CA ARG A 300 8.96 -11.42 6.98
C ARG A 300 8.67 -9.93 6.82
N LEU A 301 9.63 -9.15 6.30
CA LEU A 301 9.44 -7.72 6.04
C LEU A 301 8.45 -7.45 4.89
N SER A 302 8.45 -8.28 3.83
CA SER A 302 7.43 -8.20 2.78
C SER A 302 6.03 -8.54 3.31
N LEU A 303 5.93 -9.47 4.27
CA LEU A 303 4.68 -9.85 4.93
C LEU A 303 4.17 -8.81 5.95
N HIS A 304 5.04 -7.98 6.52
CA HIS A 304 4.69 -6.99 7.55
C HIS A 304 3.87 -5.81 7.01
N ARG A 305 3.95 -5.54 5.69
CA ARG A 305 3.13 -4.52 4.99
C ARG A 305 1.62 -4.80 5.06
N PHE A 306 1.22 -6.02 5.43
CA PHE A 306 -0.16 -6.49 5.38
C PHE A 306 -0.87 -6.52 6.75
N THR A 307 -0.25 -6.04 7.82
CA THR A 307 -0.72 -6.27 9.22
C THR A 307 -0.85 -5.02 10.10
N MET A 308 -0.99 -3.81 9.55
CA MET A 308 -1.10 -2.58 10.38
C MET A 308 -2.56 -2.13 10.59
N SER A 309 -3.23 -2.65 11.63
CA SER A 309 -4.29 -1.94 12.38
C SER A 309 -4.79 -2.73 13.59
N THR A 310 -4.06 -2.75 14.71
CA THR A 310 -4.59 -3.23 15.99
C THR A 310 -3.83 -2.61 17.16
N GLU A 311 -4.39 -1.58 17.79
CA GLU A 311 -4.29 -1.40 19.24
C GLU A 311 -5.68 -1.04 19.78
N ASP A 312 -6.08 -1.78 20.82
CA ASP A 312 -7.40 -1.81 21.44
C ASP A 312 -7.35 -0.91 22.68
N GLU A 313 -7.97 0.27 22.63
CA GLU A 313 -8.07 1.18 23.77
C GLU A 313 -9.40 0.93 24.49
N LEU A 314 -9.32 0.32 25.69
CA LEU A 314 -10.44 -0.06 26.54
C LEU A 314 -11.37 1.13 26.86
N LEU A 315 -12.66 0.99 26.56
CA LEU A 315 -13.70 1.96 26.94
C LEU A 315 -13.95 1.96 28.46
N PRO A 316 -14.25 3.13 29.07
CA PRO A 316 -14.58 3.22 30.49
C PRO A 316 -15.94 2.60 30.82
N ALA A 317 -16.07 2.08 32.05
CA ALA A 317 -17.29 1.43 32.55
C ALA A 317 -18.51 2.36 32.63
N PRO A 318 -19.75 1.82 32.60
CA PRO A 318 -20.97 2.61 32.74
C PRO A 318 -21.00 3.37 34.08
N THR A 319 -21.53 4.59 34.09
CA THR A 319 -21.71 5.40 35.29
C THR A 319 -22.75 4.79 36.24
N GLU A 320 -22.55 4.92 37.56
CA GLU A 320 -23.41 4.37 38.63
C GLU A 320 -24.91 4.72 38.49
N ALA A 321 -25.24 5.83 37.82
CA ALA A 321 -26.62 6.24 37.57
C ALA A 321 -27.38 5.30 36.61
N LEU A 322 -26.69 4.70 35.63
CA LEU A 322 -27.29 3.73 34.71
C LEU A 322 -27.51 2.36 35.37
N ALA A 323 -26.67 2.02 36.36
CA ALA A 323 -26.84 0.81 37.16
C ALA A 323 -28.13 0.85 38.02
N ALA A 324 -28.63 2.04 38.38
CA ALA A 324 -29.88 2.20 39.13
C ALA A 324 -31.13 1.77 38.33
N PHE A 325 -31.07 1.76 37.00
CA PHE A 325 -32.16 1.30 36.13
C PHE A 325 -32.06 -0.18 35.78
N GLU A 326 -30.97 -0.86 36.15
CA GLU A 326 -30.78 -2.29 35.89
C GLU A 326 -31.89 -3.18 36.49
N PRO A 327 -32.45 -2.90 37.69
CA PRO A 327 -33.62 -3.62 38.20
C PRO A 327 -34.88 -3.39 37.37
N PHE A 328 -35.09 -2.17 36.85
CA PHE A 328 -36.24 -1.84 36.01
C PHE A 328 -36.14 -2.47 34.62
N VAL A 329 -34.94 -2.44 34.01
CA VAL A 329 -34.67 -3.10 32.74
C VAL A 329 -34.78 -4.62 32.89
N ARG A 330 -34.28 -5.21 33.98
CA ARG A 330 -34.48 -6.64 34.27
C ARG A 330 -35.95 -6.97 34.47
N TRP A 331 -36.70 -6.14 35.21
CA TRP A 331 -38.15 -6.31 35.39
C TRP A 331 -38.88 -6.27 34.05
N LEU A 332 -38.60 -5.26 33.21
CA LEU A 332 -39.20 -5.10 31.88
C LEU A 332 -38.90 -6.28 30.94
N LEU A 333 -37.68 -6.81 30.99
CA LEU A 333 -37.26 -7.97 30.21
C LEU A 333 -37.79 -9.30 30.76
N SER A 334 -38.17 -9.35 32.03
CA SER A 334 -38.75 -10.53 32.70
C SER A 334 -40.29 -10.52 32.77
N ALA A 335 -40.92 -9.38 32.49
CA ALA A 335 -42.36 -9.21 32.60
C ALA A 335 -43.09 -9.96 31.48
N SER A 336 -44.12 -10.72 31.84
CA SER A 336 -44.95 -11.42 30.87
C SER A 336 -45.85 -10.43 30.11
N PRO A 337 -46.36 -10.78 28.92
CA PRO A 337 -47.30 -9.94 28.17
C PRO A 337 -48.55 -9.56 28.98
N ASP A 338 -48.96 -10.42 29.92
CA ASP A 338 -50.11 -10.21 30.79
C ASP A 338 -49.79 -9.19 31.91
N ASP A 339 -48.57 -9.18 32.44
CA ASP A 339 -48.13 -8.19 33.44
C ASP A 339 -48.05 -6.76 32.88
N LEU A 340 -47.77 -6.64 31.58
CA LEU A 340 -47.73 -5.37 30.86
C LEU A 340 -49.13 -4.84 30.49
N SER A 341 -50.18 -5.67 30.62
CA SER A 341 -51.56 -5.30 30.32
C SER A 341 -52.30 -4.65 31.49
N CYS A 342 -51.74 -4.70 32.70
CA CYS A 342 -52.29 -4.10 33.92
C CYS A 342 -51.76 -2.68 34.22
N LEU A 343 -51.10 -2.03 33.26
CA LEU A 343 -50.64 -0.64 33.43
C LEU A 343 -51.87 0.30 33.51
N PRO A 344 -51.93 1.23 34.48
CA PRO A 344 -53.07 2.13 34.64
C PRO A 344 -53.45 2.86 33.34
N GLU A 345 -54.75 2.92 33.00
CA GLU A 345 -55.27 3.59 31.80
C GLU A 345 -54.85 5.07 31.70
N GLU A 346 -54.49 5.69 32.84
CA GLU A 346 -53.95 7.04 32.98
C GLU A 346 -52.61 7.26 32.22
N LEU A 347 -51.88 6.18 31.89
CA LEU A 347 -50.69 6.23 31.03
C LEU A 347 -51.02 6.18 29.53
N SER A 348 -52.19 5.67 29.15
CA SER A 348 -52.61 5.55 27.74
C SER A 348 -53.21 6.84 27.20
N SER A 349 -53.88 7.63 28.03
CA SER A 349 -54.52 8.89 27.61
C SER A 349 -53.54 10.05 27.33
N CYS A 350 -52.26 9.94 27.72
CA CYS A 350 -51.25 10.98 27.45
C CYS A 350 -50.72 10.95 26.00
N PHE A 351 -51.07 9.95 25.19
CA PHE A 351 -50.50 9.75 23.84
C PHE A 351 -51.41 10.19 22.68
N GLU A 352 -52.67 10.59 22.94
CA GLU A 352 -53.61 10.95 21.86
C GLU A 352 -53.65 12.45 21.50
N ASP A 353 -53.09 13.36 22.31
CA ASP A 353 -53.39 14.80 22.20
C ASP A 353 -52.31 15.72 21.57
N GLU A 354 -51.21 15.23 21.00
CA GLU A 354 -50.18 16.11 20.39
C GLU A 354 -49.76 15.67 18.97
N ILE A 355 -50.67 15.87 18.01
CA ILE A 355 -50.32 16.03 16.59
C ILE A 355 -51.02 17.29 16.07
N GLU A 356 -50.51 18.46 16.43
CA GLU A 356 -50.70 19.67 15.63
C GLU A 356 -49.32 20.19 15.19
N GLU A 357 -49.16 20.28 13.88
CA GLU A 357 -47.99 20.80 13.19
C GLU A 357 -47.72 22.26 13.58
N SER A 358 -46.51 22.56 14.04
CA SER A 358 -46.01 23.94 14.02
C SER A 358 -44.63 23.99 13.37
N ASP A 359 -44.62 24.37 12.10
CA ASP A 359 -43.49 24.99 11.41
C ASP A 359 -42.99 26.20 12.21
N MET A 360 -41.75 26.18 12.70
CA MET A 360 -41.04 27.38 13.11
C MET A 360 -39.54 27.24 12.85
N ASP A 361 -39.15 27.71 11.68
CA ASP A 361 -37.84 28.29 11.39
C ASP A 361 -37.61 29.46 12.38
N ASN A 362 -36.57 29.40 13.22
CA ASN A 362 -35.97 30.62 13.77
C ASN A 362 -34.59 30.39 14.38
N THR A 363 -33.61 31.01 13.72
CA THR A 363 -32.26 31.26 14.20
C THR A 363 -32.29 32.53 15.04
N GLU A 364 -32.29 32.45 16.38
CA GLU A 364 -32.02 33.61 17.22
C GLU A 364 -30.87 33.38 18.21
N ARG A 365 -29.98 34.39 18.22
CA ARG A 365 -28.87 34.60 19.14
C ARG A 365 -29.38 34.65 20.58
N PHE A 366 -28.82 33.80 21.46
CA PHE A 366 -29.10 33.88 22.88
C PHE A 366 -28.08 34.74 23.62
N ASP A 367 -28.57 35.85 24.14
CA ASP A 367 -27.93 36.70 25.13
C ASP A 367 -28.06 36.02 26.51
N SER A 368 -26.95 35.95 27.23
CA SER A 368 -26.79 35.18 28.46
C SER A 368 -27.29 35.98 29.66
N THR A 369 -28.55 35.85 30.08
CA THR A 369 -29.04 36.20 31.44
C THR A 369 -30.51 35.89 31.74
N GLN A 370 -31.12 34.87 31.11
CA GLN A 370 -32.43 34.40 31.57
C GLN A 370 -32.25 33.28 32.60
N LYS A 371 -32.67 33.55 33.85
CA LYS A 371 -32.98 32.50 34.83
C LYS A 371 -33.99 31.56 34.16
N ALA A 372 -33.58 30.33 33.88
CA ALA A 372 -34.44 29.31 33.31
C ALA A 372 -35.61 29.05 34.27
N GLU A 373 -36.76 29.64 33.99
CA GLU A 373 -38.02 29.23 34.59
C GLU A 373 -38.28 27.78 34.20
N ARG A 374 -38.53 26.95 35.21
CA ARG A 374 -38.82 25.53 35.02
C ARG A 374 -40.01 25.39 34.07
N PRO A 375 -39.93 24.58 33.01
CA PRO A 375 -41.14 24.20 32.28
C PRO A 375 -42.06 23.47 33.27
N PRO A 376 -43.29 23.95 33.50
CA PRO A 376 -44.22 23.27 34.38
C PRO A 376 -44.66 21.98 33.70
N PHE A 377 -44.19 20.83 34.19
CA PHE A 377 -44.71 19.54 33.73
C PHE A 377 -46.05 19.28 34.42
N GLU A 378 -47.10 19.07 33.64
CA GLU A 378 -48.47 18.84 34.15
C GLU A 378 -48.60 17.59 35.03
N ASN A 379 -47.74 16.57 34.81
CA ASN A 379 -47.72 15.36 35.62
C ASN A 379 -46.31 14.71 35.66
N SER A 380 -46.09 13.82 36.64
CA SER A 380 -44.80 13.14 36.86
C SER A 380 -44.41 12.23 35.68
N CYS A 381 -45.36 11.77 34.87
CA CYS A 381 -45.08 10.90 33.73
C CYS A 381 -44.48 11.69 32.56
N LYS A 382 -45.05 12.85 32.20
CA LYS A 382 -44.50 13.77 31.20
C LYS A 382 -43.09 14.23 31.58
N ALA A 383 -42.84 14.49 32.87
CA ALA A 383 -41.50 14.82 33.37
C ALA A 383 -40.49 13.65 33.17
N ARG A 384 -40.93 12.39 33.37
CA ARG A 384 -40.09 11.20 33.15
C ARG A 384 -39.82 10.94 31.66
N PHE A 385 -40.81 11.15 30.78
CA PHE A 385 -40.61 11.02 29.34
C PHE A 385 -39.68 12.09 28.78
N ALA A 386 -39.85 13.35 29.21
CA ALA A 386 -38.94 14.44 28.84
C ALA A 386 -37.51 14.18 29.32
N LEU A 387 -37.35 13.58 30.51
CA LEU A 387 -36.06 13.16 31.04
C LEU A 387 -35.43 12.03 30.21
N ALA A 388 -36.19 10.99 29.87
CA ALA A 388 -35.72 9.89 29.02
C ALA A 388 -35.36 10.37 27.59
N GLU A 389 -36.12 11.32 27.03
CA GLU A 389 -35.81 11.94 25.73
C GLU A 389 -34.51 12.77 25.81
N ALA A 390 -34.32 13.53 26.89
CA ALA A 390 -33.10 14.29 27.13
C ALA A 390 -31.88 13.35 27.29
N GLU A 391 -32.02 12.24 28.01
CA GLU A 391 -30.97 11.21 28.15
C GLU A 391 -30.65 10.53 26.81
N GLY A 392 -31.65 10.20 25.99
CA GLY A 392 -31.43 9.67 24.64
C GLY A 392 -30.69 10.66 23.74
N LYS A 393 -31.02 11.95 23.82
CA LYS A 393 -30.28 13.03 23.11
C LYS A 393 -28.85 13.17 23.65
N LEU A 394 -28.64 12.98 24.95
CA LEU A 394 -27.31 13.03 25.58
C LEU A 394 -26.42 11.89 25.10
N GLU A 395 -26.94 10.66 25.06
CA GLU A 395 -26.21 9.51 24.53
C GLU A 395 -25.88 9.68 23.04
N ALA A 396 -26.83 10.14 22.23
CA ALA A 396 -26.59 10.40 20.81
C ALA A 396 -25.49 11.46 20.59
N ALA A 397 -25.48 12.52 21.38
CA ALA A 397 -24.44 13.55 21.33
C ALA A 397 -23.08 13.02 21.80
N TRP A 398 -23.05 12.12 22.80
CA TRP A 398 -21.84 11.43 23.24
C TRP A 398 -21.29 10.46 22.20
N ASP A 399 -22.15 9.68 21.53
CA ASP A 399 -21.77 8.78 20.44
C ASP A 399 -21.17 9.57 19.27
N GLN A 400 -21.80 10.68 18.88
CA GLN A 400 -21.25 11.59 17.86
C GLN A 400 -19.89 12.16 18.28
N LEU A 401 -19.74 12.58 19.54
CA LEU A 401 -18.47 13.07 20.08
C LEU A 401 -17.37 11.98 20.04
N SER A 402 -17.73 10.74 20.34
CA SER A 402 -16.83 9.59 20.32
C SER A 402 -16.39 9.21 18.90
N CYS A 403 -17.34 9.17 17.95
CA CYS A 403 -17.03 8.99 16.53
C CYS A 403 -16.12 10.10 16.01
N ALA A 404 -16.46 11.36 16.31
CA ALA A 404 -15.64 12.50 15.96
C ALA A 404 -14.22 12.38 16.54
N ARG A 405 -14.05 12.01 17.82
CA ARG A 405 -12.71 11.81 18.40
C ARG A 405 -11.88 10.74 17.68
N ARG A 406 -12.49 9.61 17.33
CA ARG A 406 -11.81 8.53 16.60
C ARG A 406 -11.40 8.96 15.21
N GLU A 407 -12.31 9.59 14.48
CA GLU A 407 -12.04 10.14 13.16
C GLU A 407 -10.96 11.22 13.21
N TRP A 408 -10.97 12.09 14.22
CA TRP A 408 -9.97 13.14 14.42
C TRP A 408 -8.55 12.56 14.55
N GLY A 409 -8.36 11.52 15.36
CA GLY A 409 -7.06 10.84 15.48
C GLY A 409 -6.58 10.24 14.15
N THR A 410 -7.48 9.57 13.41
CA THR A 410 -7.11 9.00 12.10
C THR A 410 -6.79 10.05 11.05
N LEU A 411 -7.44 11.20 11.09
CA LEU A 411 -7.18 12.32 10.18
C LEU A 411 -5.87 13.02 10.53
N ASP A 412 -5.58 13.20 11.82
CA ASP A 412 -4.35 13.81 12.33
C ASP A 412 -3.11 12.96 11.96
N GLU A 413 -3.19 11.63 12.16
CA GLU A 413 -2.13 10.71 11.74
C GLU A 413 -1.90 10.72 10.22
N LYS A 414 -2.97 10.77 9.42
CA LYS A 414 -2.86 10.88 7.96
C LYS A 414 -2.19 12.19 7.54
N LEU A 415 -2.55 13.29 8.20
CA LEU A 415 -1.98 14.61 7.94
C LEU A 415 -0.48 14.61 8.28
N LEU A 416 -0.09 14.01 9.40
CA LEU A 416 1.32 13.87 9.79
C LEU A 416 2.11 13.08 8.74
N ARG A 417 1.59 11.94 8.27
CA ARG A 417 2.24 11.14 7.21
C ARG A 417 2.38 11.92 5.90
N LEU A 418 1.35 12.65 5.48
CA LEU A 418 1.42 13.49 4.28
C LEU A 418 2.44 14.61 4.43
N GLN A 419 2.61 15.17 5.64
CA GLN A 419 3.65 16.17 5.90
C GLN A 419 5.06 15.59 5.80
N ASP A 420 5.29 14.40 6.36
CA ASP A 420 6.56 13.69 6.24
C ASP A 420 6.89 13.38 4.76
N GLU A 421 5.94 12.82 4.02
CA GLU A 421 6.07 12.57 2.58
C GLU A 421 6.31 13.86 1.78
N SER A 422 5.66 14.97 2.14
CA SER A 422 5.87 16.29 1.53
C SER A 422 7.29 16.79 1.76
N VAL A 423 7.85 16.60 2.96
CA VAL A 423 9.23 16.98 3.29
C VAL A 423 10.22 16.14 2.49
N GLU A 424 10.03 14.82 2.46
CA GLU A 424 10.87 13.90 1.67
C GLU A 424 10.84 14.27 0.18
N ASN A 425 9.66 14.50 -0.38
CA ASN A 425 9.49 14.90 -1.78
C ASN A 425 10.19 16.23 -2.08
N ARG A 426 10.14 17.22 -1.18
CA ARG A 426 10.89 18.50 -1.33
C ARG A 426 12.39 18.27 -1.35
N GLN A 427 12.90 17.41 -0.47
CA GLN A 427 14.32 17.07 -0.44
C GLN A 427 14.74 16.39 -1.73
N HIS A 428 13.95 15.44 -2.24
CA HIS A 428 14.23 14.74 -3.48
C HIS A 428 14.19 15.67 -4.71
N ILE A 429 13.21 16.59 -4.76
CA ILE A 429 13.15 17.64 -5.79
C ILE A 429 14.42 18.51 -5.74
N ALA A 430 14.83 18.96 -4.54
CA ALA A 430 16.02 19.79 -4.39
C ALA A 430 17.30 19.07 -4.84
N LEU A 431 17.43 17.78 -4.56
CA LEU A 431 18.54 16.95 -5.05
C LEU A 431 18.53 16.81 -6.57
N LEU A 432 17.37 16.54 -7.17
CA LEU A 432 17.23 16.46 -8.63
C LEU A 432 17.53 17.80 -9.31
N GLU A 433 17.07 18.92 -8.75
CA GLU A 433 17.37 20.25 -9.26
C GLU A 433 18.87 20.55 -9.21
N ARG A 434 19.55 20.23 -8.10
CA ARG A 434 21.02 20.34 -8.01
C ARG A 434 21.71 19.47 -9.07
N ARG A 435 21.22 18.24 -9.28
CA ARG A 435 21.76 17.33 -10.29
C ARG A 435 21.56 17.85 -11.72
N ILE A 436 20.39 18.41 -12.03
CA ILE A 436 20.12 19.04 -13.33
C ILE A 436 21.06 20.22 -13.56
N ILE A 437 21.26 21.08 -12.54
CA ILE A 437 22.20 22.21 -12.63
C ILE A 437 23.62 21.71 -12.92
N LYS A 438 24.09 20.68 -12.21
CA LYS A 438 25.41 20.09 -12.46
C LYS A 438 25.53 19.53 -13.88
N LEU A 439 24.53 18.80 -14.37
CA LEU A 439 24.53 18.28 -15.74
C LEU A 439 24.55 19.40 -16.80
N LEU A 440 23.90 20.53 -16.52
CA LEU A 440 23.95 21.71 -17.39
C LEU A 440 25.35 22.36 -17.36
N GLN A 441 25.97 22.50 -16.18
CA GLN A 441 27.33 23.00 -16.04
C GLN A 441 28.35 22.12 -16.77
N ASP A 442 28.27 20.80 -16.59
CA ASP A 442 29.16 19.84 -17.27
C ASP A 442 28.99 19.89 -18.80
N ARG A 443 27.75 20.10 -19.27
CA ARG A 443 27.46 20.30 -20.70
C ARG A 443 28.09 21.58 -21.22
N ASP A 444 27.96 22.68 -20.49
CA ASP A 444 28.48 23.98 -20.90
C ASP A 444 30.02 24.00 -20.88
N LEU A 445 30.65 23.31 -19.91
CA LEU A 445 32.10 23.06 -19.88
C LEU A 445 32.55 22.26 -21.11
N ALA A 446 31.86 21.16 -21.42
CA ALA A 446 32.18 20.34 -22.60
C ALA A 446 32.01 21.14 -23.90
N ILE A 447 31.01 22.03 -23.99
CA ILE A 447 30.85 22.93 -25.15
C ILE A 447 32.05 23.90 -25.25
N ALA A 448 32.50 24.47 -24.13
CA ALA A 448 33.66 25.34 -24.10
C ALA A 448 34.94 24.61 -24.56
N GLU A 449 35.18 23.37 -24.10
CA GLU A 449 36.29 22.52 -24.54
C GLU A 449 36.22 22.19 -26.04
N THR A 450 35.03 21.92 -26.57
CA THR A 450 34.88 21.71 -28.03
C THR A 450 35.18 22.98 -28.81
N TYR A 451 34.79 24.15 -28.31
CA TYR A 451 35.08 25.42 -28.98
C TYR A 451 36.57 25.77 -28.95
N THR A 452 37.27 25.53 -27.82
CA THR A 452 38.71 25.78 -27.73
C THR A 452 39.51 24.85 -28.65
N THR A 453 39.14 23.58 -28.72
CA THR A 453 39.77 22.62 -29.64
C THR A 453 39.50 22.96 -31.11
N GLU A 454 38.28 23.38 -31.47
CA GLU A 454 37.97 23.88 -32.82
C GLU A 454 38.82 25.12 -33.18
N MET A 455 38.99 26.05 -32.25
CA MET A 455 39.82 27.25 -32.47
C MET A 455 41.29 26.89 -32.69
N GLN A 456 41.84 25.94 -31.91
CA GLN A 456 43.21 25.44 -32.09
C GLN A 456 43.42 24.77 -33.46
N ILE A 457 42.41 24.02 -33.93
CA ILE A 457 42.43 23.40 -35.26
C ILE A 457 42.44 24.49 -36.35
N GLN A 458 41.58 25.50 -36.24
CA GLN A 458 41.53 26.61 -37.21
C GLN A 458 42.86 27.38 -37.26
N ASP A 459 43.49 27.63 -36.11
CA ASP A 459 44.81 28.27 -36.05
C ASP A 459 45.87 27.39 -36.73
N ALA A 460 45.90 26.09 -36.44
CA ALA A 460 46.84 25.16 -37.07
C ALA A 460 46.66 25.09 -38.60
N GLU A 461 45.42 25.07 -39.08
CA GLU A 461 45.09 25.13 -40.50
C GLU A 461 45.55 26.44 -41.15
N PHE A 462 45.33 27.56 -40.47
CA PHE A 462 45.81 28.88 -40.91
C PHE A 462 47.35 28.92 -41.00
N PHE A 463 48.05 28.40 -39.99
CA PHE A 463 49.51 28.29 -40.00
C PHE A 463 50.01 27.40 -41.15
N LYS A 464 49.35 26.27 -41.40
CA LYS A 464 49.67 25.35 -42.49
C LYS A 464 49.48 26.02 -43.86
N ALA A 465 48.35 26.71 -44.06
CA ALA A 465 48.08 27.48 -45.28
C ALA A 465 49.15 28.56 -45.51
N ARG A 466 49.53 29.31 -44.46
CA ARG A 466 50.59 30.33 -44.52
C ARG A 466 51.97 29.75 -44.81
N GLN A 467 52.27 28.55 -44.31
CA GLN A 467 53.52 27.86 -44.61
C GLN A 467 53.56 27.38 -46.06
N GLN A 468 52.45 26.83 -46.58
CA GLN A 468 52.32 26.46 -47.98
C GLN A 468 52.50 27.66 -48.91
N GLN A 469 51.89 28.80 -48.58
CA GLN A 469 52.06 30.04 -49.35
C GLN A 469 53.54 30.49 -49.39
N ARG A 470 54.26 30.42 -48.27
CA ARG A 470 55.71 30.72 -48.23
C ARG A 470 56.52 29.77 -49.09
N ARG A 471 56.20 28.47 -49.09
CA ARG A 471 56.87 27.48 -49.96
C ARG A 471 56.60 27.76 -51.43
N GLN A 472 55.36 28.07 -51.80
CA GLN A 472 55.00 28.44 -53.17
C GLN A 472 55.74 29.70 -53.64
N GLN A 473 55.84 30.73 -52.78
CA GLN A 473 56.63 31.93 -53.08
C GLN A 473 58.12 31.61 -53.30
N GLN A 474 58.72 30.78 -52.44
CA GLN A 474 60.11 30.35 -52.60
C GLN A 474 60.31 29.51 -53.87
N GLU A 475 59.39 28.62 -54.20
CA GLU A 475 59.44 27.84 -55.44
C GLU A 475 59.30 28.74 -56.67
N GLU A 476 58.43 29.75 -56.62
CA GLU A 476 58.28 30.74 -57.68
C GLU A 476 59.54 31.62 -57.83
N GLU A 477 60.14 32.06 -56.73
CA GLU A 477 61.41 32.79 -56.72
C GLU A 477 62.57 31.93 -57.24
N GLN A 478 62.66 30.66 -56.83
CA GLN A 478 63.63 29.72 -57.37
C GLN A 478 63.40 29.48 -58.86
N ARG A 479 62.15 29.39 -59.31
CA ARG A 479 61.81 29.27 -60.73
C ARG A 479 62.23 30.52 -61.49
N LYS A 480 61.98 31.73 -60.96
CA LYS A 480 62.46 33.01 -61.52
C LYS A 480 63.99 33.06 -61.57
N ALA A 481 64.68 32.63 -60.51
CA ALA A 481 66.14 32.57 -60.46
C ALA A 481 66.72 31.55 -61.47
N ARG A 482 66.08 30.40 -61.65
CA ARG A 482 66.45 29.40 -62.67
C ARG A 482 66.25 29.94 -64.08
N VAL A 483 65.14 30.63 -64.35
CA VAL A 483 64.89 31.29 -65.65
C VAL A 483 65.92 32.40 -65.89
N ALA A 484 66.22 33.23 -64.90
CA ALA A 484 67.25 34.27 -64.99
C ALA A 484 68.65 33.69 -65.22
N SER A 485 68.99 32.58 -64.54
CA SER A 485 70.24 31.81 -64.74
C SER A 485 70.32 31.21 -66.15
N ALA A 486 69.24 30.61 -66.65
CA ALA A 486 69.16 30.05 -67.99
C ALA A 486 69.30 31.15 -69.05
N LEU A 487 68.67 32.31 -68.86
CA LEU A 487 68.83 33.49 -69.72
C LEU A 487 70.27 34.03 -69.66
N ARG A 488 70.91 34.09 -68.49
CA ARG A 488 72.34 34.42 -68.36
C ARG A 488 73.23 33.45 -69.12
N LYS A 489 72.98 32.14 -69.01
CA LYS A 489 73.71 31.11 -69.75
C LYS A 489 73.49 31.21 -71.26
N LEU A 490 72.28 31.55 -71.72
CA LEU A 490 72.00 31.81 -73.14
C LEU A 490 72.70 33.06 -73.67
N LEU A 491 72.79 34.12 -72.86
CA LEU A 491 73.53 35.32 -73.22
C LEU A 491 75.06 35.10 -73.18
N LEU A 492 75.56 34.23 -72.30
CA LEU A 492 76.98 33.84 -72.25
C LEU A 492 77.37 32.82 -73.33
N ARG A 493 76.42 32.03 -73.88
CA ARG A 493 76.65 31.06 -74.96
C ARG A 493 76.65 31.66 -76.37
N ARG A 494 76.77 32.98 -76.48
CA ARG A 494 77.07 33.69 -77.74
C ARG A 494 78.54 34.14 -77.83
N SER A 495 79.39 33.54 -77.02
CA SER A 495 80.84 33.71 -77.04
C SER A 495 81.51 32.34 -76.81
N SER A 496 82.31 31.92 -77.78
CA SER A 496 83.10 30.68 -77.87
C SER A 496 82.39 29.42 -78.38
N ASN A 497 82.60 29.18 -79.68
CA ASN A 497 82.88 27.86 -80.23
C ASN A 497 84.23 27.39 -79.70
N GLU A 498 84.35 26.12 -79.30
CA GLU A 498 85.29 25.12 -79.87
C GLU A 498 85.53 23.92 -78.94
N SER A 499 85.27 22.73 -79.52
CA SER A 499 85.99 21.47 -79.39
C SER A 499 86.04 20.70 -78.05
N GLY A 500 85.93 19.36 -78.18
CA GLY A 500 86.64 18.42 -77.30
C GLY A 500 85.77 17.37 -76.59
N ASN A 501 85.78 16.15 -77.13
CA ASN A 501 85.28 14.91 -76.50
C ASN A 501 85.83 14.68 -75.08
N SER A 502 84.99 14.21 -74.15
CA SER A 502 85.34 13.08 -73.26
C SER A 502 84.09 12.46 -72.63
N SER A 503 84.10 11.13 -72.53
CA SER A 503 83.11 10.30 -71.83
C SER A 503 83.17 10.48 -70.32
N GLY A 504 82.02 10.47 -69.65
CA GLY A 504 81.96 10.33 -68.20
C GLY A 504 80.53 10.41 -67.68
N ASN A 505 80.10 9.34 -67.01
CA ASN A 505 78.91 9.22 -66.18
C ASN A 505 78.47 10.54 -65.52
N GLU A 506 77.16 10.82 -65.53
CA GLU A 506 76.36 10.97 -64.30
C GLU A 506 74.88 11.23 -64.62
N SER A 507 74.06 10.32 -64.10
CA SER A 507 72.62 10.32 -63.81
C SER A 507 71.79 11.58 -64.15
N PRO A 508 70.68 11.44 -64.90
CA PRO A 508 69.60 12.41 -64.82
C PRO A 508 68.86 12.18 -63.50
N ALA A 509 69.15 12.98 -62.48
CA ALA A 509 68.34 13.05 -61.27
C ALA A 509 66.95 13.58 -61.65
N ALA A 510 66.02 12.67 -61.89
CA ALA A 510 64.60 12.92 -61.92
C ALA A 510 64.23 13.65 -60.63
N PHE A 511 63.81 14.91 -60.75
CA PHE A 511 63.16 15.62 -59.65
C PHE A 511 61.84 14.91 -59.36
N ALA A 512 61.90 13.95 -58.44
CA ALA A 512 60.74 13.29 -57.88
C ALA A 512 59.85 14.35 -57.24
N THR A 513 58.72 14.62 -57.89
CA THR A 513 57.53 15.06 -57.18
C THR A 513 57.32 14.12 -56.00
N PRO A 514 56.96 14.59 -54.80
CA PRO A 514 56.69 13.70 -53.68
C PRO A 514 55.45 12.88 -54.03
N LYS A 515 55.67 11.71 -54.64
CA LYS A 515 54.63 10.72 -54.83
C LYS A 515 54.30 10.23 -53.44
N TYR A 516 53.14 10.64 -52.92
CA TYR A 516 52.51 9.98 -51.78
C TYR A 516 52.62 8.49 -52.00
N THR A 517 53.36 7.82 -51.12
CA THR A 517 53.49 6.37 -51.24
C THR A 517 52.16 5.74 -50.87
N GLU A 518 51.84 4.57 -51.40
CA GLU A 518 50.59 3.86 -51.08
C GLU A 518 50.43 3.65 -49.56
N LYS A 519 51.56 3.54 -48.83
CA LYS A 519 51.61 3.50 -47.37
C LYS A 519 51.14 4.80 -46.71
N ASP A 520 51.42 5.95 -47.31
CA ASP A 520 50.94 7.26 -46.81
C ASP A 520 49.43 7.39 -46.99
N VAL A 521 48.89 6.89 -48.11
CA VAL A 521 47.44 6.85 -48.36
C VAL A 521 46.74 5.92 -47.36
N GLN A 522 47.32 4.74 -47.10
CA GLN A 522 46.79 3.81 -46.10
C GLN A 522 46.85 4.37 -44.67
N ARG A 523 47.94 5.06 -44.30
CA ARG A 523 48.04 5.77 -43.03
C ARG A 523 46.96 6.85 -42.90
N LEU A 524 46.77 7.68 -43.93
CA LEU A 524 45.75 8.73 -43.93
C LEU A 524 44.32 8.17 -43.87
N HIS A 525 44.03 7.06 -44.56
CA HIS A 525 42.73 6.40 -44.45
C HIS A 525 42.50 5.83 -43.04
N LYS A 526 43.54 5.30 -42.40
CA LYS A 526 43.46 4.84 -41.01
C LYS A 526 43.20 6.00 -40.05
N GLU A 527 43.95 7.09 -40.16
CA GLU A 527 43.75 8.30 -39.33
C GLU A 527 42.34 8.91 -39.53
N LEU A 528 41.83 8.91 -40.76
CA LEU A 528 40.46 9.34 -41.06
C LEU A 528 39.41 8.41 -40.42
N ALA A 529 39.65 7.09 -40.45
CA ALA A 529 38.76 6.12 -39.82
C ALA A 529 38.76 6.28 -38.28
N ASP A 530 39.94 6.41 -37.67
CA ASP A 530 40.10 6.62 -36.24
C ASP A 530 39.44 7.94 -35.79
N SER A 531 39.58 9.02 -36.59
CA SER A 531 38.90 10.29 -36.35
C SER A 531 37.37 10.18 -36.43
N LYS A 532 36.84 9.44 -37.41
CA LYS A 532 35.39 9.19 -37.54
C LYS A 532 34.84 8.37 -36.36
N VAL A 533 35.59 7.38 -35.90
CA VAL A 533 35.21 6.58 -34.71
C VAL A 533 35.21 7.46 -33.47
N SER A 534 36.24 8.27 -33.25
CA SER A 534 36.31 9.22 -32.14
C SER A 534 35.15 10.23 -32.16
N ALA A 535 34.82 10.79 -33.32
CA ALA A 535 33.67 11.68 -33.48
C ALA A 535 32.32 10.99 -33.22
N ALA A 536 32.18 9.71 -33.62
CA ALA A 536 30.98 8.93 -33.35
C ALA A 536 30.81 8.62 -31.84
N VAL A 537 31.90 8.30 -31.15
CA VAL A 537 31.91 8.10 -29.68
C VAL A 537 31.54 9.39 -28.95
N ALA A 538 32.18 10.51 -29.29
CA ALA A 538 31.86 11.81 -28.68
C ALA A 538 30.39 12.23 -28.90
N LYS A 539 29.83 11.90 -30.06
CA LYS A 539 28.40 12.12 -30.34
C LYS A 539 27.50 11.23 -29.49
N ALA A 540 27.84 9.93 -29.36
CA ALA A 540 27.09 8.99 -28.53
C ALA A 540 27.07 9.42 -27.06
N GLU A 541 28.22 9.84 -26.51
CA GLU A 541 28.30 10.38 -25.14
C GLU A 541 27.45 11.64 -24.95
N ARG A 542 27.45 12.55 -25.93
CA ARG A 542 26.62 13.77 -25.89
C ARG A 542 25.12 13.44 -25.92
N ASP A 543 24.73 12.42 -26.68
CA ASP A 543 23.34 11.97 -26.76
C ASP A 543 22.92 11.25 -25.46
N GLU A 544 23.80 10.44 -24.87
CA GLU A 544 23.58 9.83 -23.56
C GLU A 544 23.39 10.88 -22.45
N ARG A 545 24.25 11.90 -22.38
CA ARG A 545 24.09 13.03 -21.43
C ARG A 545 22.77 13.76 -21.63
N ARG A 546 22.35 13.98 -22.89
CA ARG A 546 21.02 14.56 -23.21
C ARG A 546 19.88 13.68 -22.71
N HIS A 547 19.97 12.36 -22.90
CA HIS A 547 18.95 11.44 -22.41
C HIS A 547 18.91 11.37 -20.88
N ALA A 548 20.05 11.43 -20.20
CA ALA A 548 20.14 11.49 -18.74
C ALA A 548 19.47 12.75 -18.19
N LEU A 549 19.74 13.91 -18.79
CA LEU A 549 19.11 15.18 -18.42
C LEU A 549 17.58 15.12 -18.58
N ARG A 550 17.07 14.66 -19.74
CA ARG A 550 15.62 14.50 -19.96
C ARG A 550 14.96 13.49 -19.02
N ARG A 551 15.70 12.48 -18.54
CA ARG A 551 15.20 11.53 -17.53
C ARG A 551 15.07 12.21 -16.17
N ALA A 552 16.08 12.98 -15.76
CA ALA A 552 16.06 13.73 -14.50
C ALA A 552 14.95 14.80 -14.50
N GLU A 553 14.77 15.53 -15.60
CA GLU A 553 13.68 16.52 -15.76
C GLU A 553 12.31 15.87 -15.62
N ARG A 554 12.06 14.74 -16.28
CA ARG A 554 10.78 14.01 -16.18
C ARG A 554 10.48 13.57 -14.75
N ARG A 555 11.46 13.02 -14.04
CA ARG A 555 11.32 12.63 -12.62
C ARG A 555 11.05 13.83 -11.72
N CYS A 556 11.71 14.96 -11.97
CA CYS A 556 11.47 16.20 -11.22
C CYS A 556 10.05 16.72 -11.44
N VAL A 557 9.53 16.69 -12.68
CA VAL A 557 8.14 17.06 -12.99
C VAL A 557 7.14 16.11 -12.32
N GLU A 558 7.39 14.81 -12.35
CA GLU A 558 6.55 13.79 -11.71
C GLU A 558 6.45 14.01 -10.20
N LEU A 559 7.58 14.22 -9.51
CA LEU A 559 7.60 14.50 -8.07
C LEU A 559 6.94 15.83 -7.73
N LYS A 560 7.08 16.86 -8.57
CA LYS A 560 6.36 18.14 -8.40
C LYS A 560 4.85 17.95 -8.51
N LEU A 561 4.39 17.08 -9.40
CA LEU A 561 2.98 16.73 -9.53
C LEU A 561 2.48 15.97 -8.30
N GLN A 562 3.23 14.98 -7.82
CA GLN A 562 2.90 14.23 -6.60
C GLN A 562 2.84 15.16 -5.38
N LEU A 563 3.79 16.09 -5.24
CA LEU A 563 3.78 17.10 -4.19
C LEU A 563 2.56 18.03 -4.28
N ALA A 564 2.13 18.40 -5.49
CA ALA A 564 0.92 19.20 -5.68
C ALA A 564 -0.36 18.43 -5.30
N GLN A 565 -0.43 17.13 -5.62
CA GLN A 565 -1.54 16.26 -5.23
C GLN A 565 -1.59 16.09 -3.70
N ALA A 566 -0.45 15.79 -3.07
CA ALA A 566 -0.37 15.65 -1.61
C ALA A 566 -0.78 16.95 -0.89
N ARG A 567 -0.49 18.13 -1.45
CA ARG A 567 -0.96 19.41 -0.91
C ARG A 567 -2.47 19.60 -1.02
N ALA A 568 -3.07 19.22 -2.15
CA ALA A 568 -4.52 19.27 -2.31
C ALA A 568 -5.21 18.33 -1.31
N GLU A 569 -4.67 17.13 -1.10
CA GLU A 569 -5.15 16.20 -0.09
C GLU A 569 -4.97 16.76 1.34
N GLU A 570 -3.84 17.39 1.66
CA GLU A 570 -3.62 18.06 2.94
C GLU A 570 -4.67 19.16 3.19
N ASP A 571 -4.96 20.01 2.19
CA ASP A 571 -5.98 21.05 2.28
C ASP A 571 -7.38 20.46 2.55
N ASP A 572 -7.76 19.39 1.85
CA ASP A 572 -9.04 18.68 2.04
C ASP A 572 -9.15 18.04 3.43
N LEU A 573 -8.06 17.45 3.93
CA LEU A 573 -7.99 16.89 5.28
C LEU A 573 -8.10 17.99 6.34
N GLN A 574 -7.45 19.14 6.14
CA GLN A 574 -7.55 20.30 7.04
C GLN A 574 -8.98 20.84 7.09
N VAL A 575 -9.67 20.94 5.95
CA VAL A 575 -11.09 21.32 5.89
C VAL A 575 -11.95 20.32 6.66
N SER A 576 -11.70 19.03 6.49
CA SER A 576 -12.41 17.96 7.20
C SER A 576 -12.20 18.04 8.72
N LEU A 577 -10.96 18.26 9.17
CA LEU A 577 -10.63 18.49 10.58
C LEU A 577 -11.32 19.72 11.16
N GLN A 578 -11.41 20.81 10.40
CA GLN A 578 -12.13 22.01 10.82
C GLN A 578 -13.63 21.75 10.96
N GLN A 579 -14.26 21.05 10.02
CA GLN A 579 -15.66 20.67 10.08
C GLN A 579 -15.94 19.78 11.30
N LEU A 580 -15.09 18.78 11.51
CA LEU A 580 -15.19 17.87 12.64
C LEU A 580 -14.98 18.60 13.97
N THR A 581 -14.05 19.56 14.04
CA THR A 581 -13.87 20.43 15.20
C THR A 581 -15.12 21.26 15.50
N ARG A 582 -15.80 21.79 14.47
CA ARG A 582 -17.08 22.51 14.65
C ARG A 582 -18.18 21.56 15.13
N ALA A 583 -18.29 20.37 14.55
CA ALA A 583 -19.24 19.35 14.98
C ALA A 583 -19.02 18.96 16.45
N ARG A 584 -17.76 18.69 16.84
CA ARG A 584 -17.37 18.42 18.22
C ARG A 584 -17.79 19.55 19.17
N ARG A 585 -17.52 20.81 18.83
CA ARG A 585 -17.93 21.97 19.64
C ARG A 585 -19.44 22.07 19.77
N SER A 586 -20.18 21.81 18.70
CA SER A 586 -21.65 21.77 18.71
C SER A 586 -22.17 20.66 19.63
N SER A 587 -21.65 19.43 19.53
CA SER A 587 -22.05 18.31 20.38
C SER A 587 -21.72 18.57 21.85
N VAL A 588 -20.56 19.16 22.17
CA VAL A 588 -20.22 19.57 23.54
C VAL A 588 -21.19 20.65 24.06
N GLY A 589 -21.56 21.62 23.23
CA GLY A 589 -22.57 22.63 23.58
C GLY A 589 -23.94 22.01 23.87
N HIS A 590 -24.38 21.06 23.04
CA HIS A 590 -25.61 20.29 23.27
C HIS A 590 -25.55 19.49 24.57
N LEU A 591 -24.43 18.81 24.84
CA LEU A 591 -24.24 18.08 26.11
C LEU A 591 -24.29 19.00 27.33
N GLN A 592 -23.71 20.20 27.24
CA GLN A 592 -23.80 21.21 28.31
C GLN A 592 -25.24 21.68 28.52
N GLN A 593 -25.99 21.93 27.45
CA GLN A 593 -27.40 22.29 27.54
C GLN A 593 -28.23 21.18 28.21
N ILE A 594 -28.07 19.93 27.76
CA ILE A 594 -28.79 18.79 28.33
C ILE A 594 -28.42 18.55 29.80
N SER A 595 -27.14 18.77 30.17
CA SER A 595 -26.69 18.71 31.56
C SER A 595 -27.35 19.79 32.43
N LEU A 596 -27.55 21.00 31.91
CA LEU A 596 -28.26 22.07 32.63
C LEU A 596 -29.74 21.75 32.80
N PHE A 597 -30.39 21.18 31.78
CA PHE A 597 -31.77 20.68 31.86
C PHE A 597 -31.92 19.54 32.87
N SER A 598 -31.01 18.57 32.86
CA SER A 598 -31.02 17.43 33.80
C SER A 598 -30.80 17.87 35.25
N ALA A 599 -29.89 18.83 35.47
CA ALA A 599 -29.67 19.42 36.81
C ALA A 599 -30.90 20.21 37.31
N ALA A 600 -31.65 20.86 36.42
CA ALA A 600 -32.87 21.58 36.77
C ALA A 600 -34.10 20.67 36.96
N ALA A 601 -34.10 19.46 36.37
CA ALA A 601 -35.18 18.49 36.43
C ALA A 601 -35.22 17.66 37.74
N LEU A 602 -34.18 17.71 38.57
CA LEU A 602 -34.20 17.07 39.91
C LEU A 602 -35.00 17.93 40.91
N PRO A 603 -36.14 17.40 41.40
CA PRO A 603 -36.30 17.36 42.85
C PRO A 603 -37.08 16.11 43.30
N LEU A 604 -36.45 15.20 44.04
CA LEU A 604 -37.21 14.31 44.92
C LEU A 604 -36.47 14.17 46.25
N GLN A 605 -36.80 15.09 47.16
CA GLN A 605 -36.80 14.76 48.57
C GLN A 605 -37.77 13.57 48.72
N PRO A 606 -37.31 12.41 49.24
CA PRO A 606 -38.17 11.24 49.35
C PRO A 606 -39.36 11.58 50.25
N PRO A 607 -40.58 11.11 49.93
CA PRO A 607 -41.75 11.33 50.78
C PRO A 607 -41.46 10.76 52.18
N PRO A 608 -41.80 11.49 53.26
CA PRO A 608 -41.58 10.99 54.62
C PRO A 608 -42.35 9.69 54.80
N ALA A 609 -41.64 8.67 55.33
CA ALA A 609 -42.18 7.34 55.56
C ALA A 609 -43.49 7.41 56.37
N PRO A 610 -44.51 6.61 56.02
CA PRO A 610 -45.76 6.58 56.76
C PRO A 610 -45.50 6.04 58.16
N THR A 611 -45.66 6.89 59.16
CA THR A 611 -45.61 6.52 60.58
C THR A 611 -46.74 5.54 60.85
N ALA A 612 -46.39 4.27 61.09
CA ALA A 612 -47.32 3.24 61.49
C ALA A 612 -48.00 3.64 62.81
N GLY A 613 -49.28 4.00 62.72
CA GLY A 613 -50.13 4.28 63.88
C GLY A 613 -50.35 3.00 64.69
N LEU A 614 -49.65 2.90 65.83
CA LEU A 614 -50.03 2.00 66.92
C LEU A 614 -51.40 2.43 67.47
N ARG A 615 -52.47 1.78 67.03
CA ARG A 615 -53.71 1.68 67.81
C ARG A 615 -53.49 0.67 68.93
N ALA A 616 -53.09 1.16 70.10
CA ALA A 616 -53.23 0.40 71.34
C ALA A 616 -54.72 0.36 71.72
N SER A 617 -55.27 -0.84 71.66
CA SER A 617 -56.55 -1.20 72.27
C SER A 617 -56.18 -1.80 73.63
N THR A 618 -56.66 -1.25 74.74
CA THR A 618 -57.36 -1.97 75.82
C THR A 618 -57.61 -1.05 77.00
N SER A 619 -58.85 -1.16 77.49
CA SER A 619 -59.31 -1.06 78.88
C SER A 619 -58.29 -1.37 79.96
#